data_AF-A0A0D0CQL0-F1
#
_entry.id   AF-A0A0D0CQL0-F1
#
_cell.length_a   1.000
_cell.length_b   1.000
_cell.length_c   1.000
_cell.angle_alpha   90.00
_cell.angle_beta   90.00
_cell.angle_gamma   90.00
#
_symmetry.space_group_name_H-M   'P 1'
#
loop_
_entity.id
_entity.type
_entity.pdbx_description
1 polymer ?
#
loop_
_entity_poly.entity_id
_entity_poly.type
_entity_poly.pdbx_seq_one_letter_code
_entity_poly.pdbx_strand_id
1 'polypeptide(L)'
;CLHHLRMALAKKSVLFGTELWHASSQTHTTWAWGKINAIELTVKNHAAVYRACHRAMISLKADEDTLVRYRVLEKEHLKVSTPVSDPNAQGHRDSTLAWFWTMDVQRDAELNDWMSEFYRGHWLRTKALKDRWEEEVEHLRVTYCLAHPIPAGQLSLGLSHSYRSPLPWPIQHLQA
;
A
#
# COMPACT_ATOMS: atom_id res chain seq x y z
N CYS A 1 11.19 8.97 12.65
CA CYS A 1 11.16 7.53 13.02
C CYS A 1 10.74 6.60 11.88
N LEU A 2 9.57 6.80 11.24
CA LEU A 2 9.11 5.92 10.15
C LEU A 2 10.02 5.93 8.91
N HIS A 3 10.53 7.10 8.51
CA HIS A 3 11.51 7.18 7.40
C HIS A 3 12.75 6.31 7.65
N HIS A 4 13.35 6.41 8.83
CA HIS A 4 14.51 5.59 9.22
C HIS A 4 14.18 4.10 9.29
N LEU A 5 12.97 3.75 9.72
CA LEU A 5 12.48 2.37 9.69
C LEU A 5 12.41 1.82 8.25
N ARG A 6 11.87 2.62 7.31
CA ARG A 6 11.83 2.27 5.88
C ARG A 6 13.24 2.09 5.31
N MET A 7 14.16 3.01 5.59
CA MET A 7 15.56 2.91 5.15
C MET A 7 16.25 1.66 5.69
N ALA A 8 16.02 1.31 6.96
CA ALA A 8 16.61 0.10 7.55
C ALA A 8 16.04 -1.18 6.92
N LEU A 9 14.72 -1.23 6.66
CA LEU A 9 14.08 -2.36 5.96
C LEU A 9 14.53 -2.48 4.50
N ALA A 10 14.69 -1.35 3.81
CA ALA A 10 15.26 -1.25 2.47
C ALA A 10 16.70 -1.79 2.41
N LYS A 11 17.56 -1.32 3.31
CA LYS A 11 18.93 -1.82 3.40
C LYS A 11 18.98 -3.31 3.70
N LYS A 12 18.07 -3.80 4.54
CA LYS A 12 17.92 -5.23 4.83
C LYS A 12 17.59 -5.99 3.54
N SER A 13 16.58 -5.55 2.79
CA SER A 13 16.13 -6.25 1.58
C SER A 13 17.19 -6.31 0.49
N VAL A 14 17.94 -5.22 0.27
CA VAL A 14 19.10 -5.19 -0.63
C VAL A 14 20.14 -6.24 -0.22
N LEU A 15 20.52 -6.28 1.05
CA LEU A 15 21.51 -7.25 1.53
C LEU A 15 21.04 -8.71 1.41
N PHE A 16 19.74 -8.96 1.58
CA PHE A 16 19.16 -10.28 1.34
C PHE A 16 19.34 -10.71 -0.12
N GLY A 17 19.13 -9.81 -1.09
CA GLY A 17 19.32 -10.09 -2.50
C GLY A 17 20.78 -10.20 -2.93
N THR A 18 21.66 -9.34 -2.43
CA THR A 18 23.04 -9.27 -2.92
C THR A 18 24.01 -10.19 -2.18
N GLU A 19 23.89 -10.32 -0.86
CA GLU A 19 24.92 -11.02 -0.05
C GLU A 19 24.54 -12.47 0.23
N LEU A 20 23.26 -12.75 0.50
CA LEU A 20 22.81 -14.10 0.83
C LEU A 20 22.63 -14.99 -0.40
N TRP A 21 22.19 -14.43 -1.54
CA TRP A 21 21.99 -15.23 -2.76
C TRP A 21 23.31 -15.53 -3.48
N HIS A 22 24.34 -14.70 -3.29
CA HIS A 22 25.67 -14.89 -3.88
C HIS A 22 26.70 -15.46 -2.90
N ALA A 23 26.30 -15.84 -1.67
CA ALA A 23 27.21 -16.43 -0.71
C ALA A 23 27.64 -17.84 -1.14
N SER A 24 28.90 -17.98 -1.55
CA SER A 24 29.48 -19.26 -1.97
C SER A 24 30.23 -20.00 -0.86
N SER A 25 30.48 -19.35 0.29
CA SER A 25 31.22 -19.94 1.42
C SER A 25 30.54 -19.74 2.76
N GLN A 26 30.83 -20.63 3.71
CA GLN A 26 30.30 -20.57 5.07
C GLN A 26 30.70 -19.26 5.78
N THR A 27 31.94 -18.81 5.60
CA THR A 27 32.43 -17.55 6.17
C THR A 27 31.70 -16.33 5.61
N HIS A 28 31.46 -16.29 4.29
CA HIS A 28 30.69 -15.23 3.65
C HIS A 28 29.24 -15.20 4.16
N THR A 29 28.64 -16.38 4.32
CA THR A 29 27.29 -16.54 4.87
C THR A 29 27.19 -16.00 6.30
N THR A 30 28.12 -16.38 7.18
CA THR A 30 28.15 -15.90 8.57
C THR A 30 28.32 -14.38 8.66
N TRP A 31 29.19 -13.80 7.82
CA TRP A 31 29.39 -12.36 7.77
C TRP A 31 28.14 -11.61 7.25
N ALA A 32 27.49 -12.14 6.21
CA ALA A 32 26.24 -11.60 5.70
C ALA A 32 25.13 -11.62 6.77
N TRP A 33 25.00 -12.73 7.51
CA TRP A 33 24.09 -12.80 8.66
C TRP A 33 24.44 -11.80 9.77
N GLY A 34 25.73 -11.56 10.03
CA GLY A 34 26.17 -10.52 10.97
C GLY A 34 25.67 -9.12 10.57
N LYS A 35 25.76 -8.75 9.29
CA LYS A 35 25.22 -7.49 8.77
C LYS A 35 23.70 -7.41 8.91
N ILE A 36 23.00 -8.49 8.57
CA ILE A 36 21.54 -8.57 8.65
C ILE A 36 21.08 -8.40 10.10
N ASN A 37 21.74 -9.07 11.05
CA ASN A 37 21.43 -8.97 12.47
C ASN A 37 21.64 -7.54 13.00
N ALA A 38 22.70 -6.85 12.57
CA ALA A 38 22.93 -5.46 12.93
C ALA A 38 21.78 -4.54 12.44
N ILE A 39 21.32 -4.74 11.20
CA ILE A 39 20.19 -3.97 10.66
C ILE A 39 18.88 -4.34 11.33
N GLU A 40 18.66 -5.62 11.66
CA GLU A 40 17.49 -6.05 12.42
C GLU A 40 17.42 -5.35 13.78
N LEU A 41 18.55 -5.14 14.45
CA LEU A 41 18.60 -4.38 15.69
C LEU A 41 18.19 -2.92 15.47
N THR A 42 18.67 -2.27 14.40
CA THR A 42 18.26 -0.91 14.03
C THR A 42 16.76 -0.84 13.73
N VAL A 43 16.20 -1.80 13.00
CA VAL A 43 14.76 -1.92 12.73
C VAL A 43 13.96 -2.04 14.04
N LYS A 44 14.41 -2.90 14.96
CA LYS A 44 13.77 -3.09 16.28
C LYS A 44 13.78 -1.80 17.09
N ASN A 45 14.90 -1.07 17.10
CA ASN A 45 15.02 0.21 17.82
C ASN A 45 14.05 1.26 17.26
N HIS A 46 14.02 1.46 15.94
CA HIS A 46 13.10 2.42 15.32
C HIS A 46 11.63 2.03 15.52
N ALA A 47 11.31 0.73 15.45
CA ALA A 47 9.96 0.24 15.72
C ALA A 47 9.56 0.45 17.19
N ALA A 48 10.46 0.26 18.15
CA ALA A 48 10.21 0.49 19.57
C ALA A 48 9.93 1.97 19.84
N VAL A 49 10.74 2.88 19.28
CA VAL A 49 10.52 4.33 19.38
C VAL A 49 9.17 4.72 18.79
N TYR A 50 8.84 4.23 17.59
CA TYR A 50 7.54 4.52 16.97
C TYR A 50 6.37 4.03 17.84
N ARG A 51 6.45 2.80 18.37
CA ARG A 51 5.41 2.25 19.25
C ARG A 51 5.25 3.06 20.54
N ALA A 52 6.35 3.58 21.10
CA ALA A 52 6.30 4.46 22.26
C ALA A 52 5.59 5.77 21.94
N CYS A 53 5.94 6.41 20.82
CA CYS A 53 5.26 7.61 20.33
C CYS A 53 3.77 7.36 20.07
N HIS A 54 3.41 6.23 19.45
CA HIS A 54 2.02 5.87 19.19
C HIS A 54 1.21 5.66 20.47
N ARG A 55 1.78 5.01 21.48
CA ARG A 55 1.13 4.92 22.80
C ARG A 55 0.94 6.30 23.43
N ALA A 56 1.92 7.19 23.31
CA ALA A 56 1.79 8.56 23.80
C ALA A 56 0.69 9.33 23.06
N MET A 57 0.55 9.17 21.74
CA MET A 57 -0.54 9.77 20.96
C MET A 57 -1.92 9.32 21.46
N ILE A 58 -2.10 8.03 21.75
CA ILE A 58 -3.33 7.49 22.33
C ILE A 58 -3.58 8.10 23.71
N SER A 59 -2.57 8.11 24.58
CA SER A 59 -2.70 8.67 25.94
C SER A 59 -3.04 10.16 25.95
N LEU A 60 -2.54 10.91 24.96
CA LEU A 60 -2.82 12.33 24.78
C LEU A 60 -4.14 12.61 24.06
N LYS A 61 -4.91 11.56 23.72
CA LYS A 61 -6.16 11.67 22.95
C LYS A 61 -5.98 12.48 21.66
N ALA A 62 -4.93 12.14 20.90
CA ALA A 62 -4.73 12.71 19.58
C ALA A 62 -5.99 12.54 18.71
N ASP A 63 -6.17 13.47 17.77
CA ASP A 63 -7.31 13.47 16.87
C ASP A 63 -7.43 12.16 16.07
N GLU A 64 -8.67 11.77 15.75
CA GLU A 64 -8.95 10.51 15.06
C GLU A 64 -8.29 10.46 13.68
N ASP A 65 -8.24 11.58 12.94
CA ASP A 65 -7.57 11.63 11.63
C ASP A 65 -6.07 11.35 11.77
N THR A 66 -5.48 11.74 12.91
CA THR A 66 -4.07 11.46 13.23
C THR A 66 -3.85 9.99 13.52
N LEU A 67 -4.76 9.33 14.26
CA LEU A 67 -4.67 7.91 14.58
C LEU A 67 -4.97 7.00 13.38
N VAL A 68 -5.87 7.42 12.48
CA VAL A 68 -6.13 6.74 11.20
C VAL A 68 -4.89 6.77 10.30
N ARG A 69 -4.18 7.91 10.28
CA ARG A 69 -2.95 8.09 9.51
C ARG A 69 -1.77 7.30 10.10
N TYR A 70 -1.57 7.37 11.40
CA TYR A 70 -0.47 6.70 12.09
C TYR A 70 -0.97 5.45 12.82
N ARG A 71 -1.02 4.32 12.10
CA ARG A 71 -1.57 3.07 12.62
C ARG A 71 -0.60 2.34 13.56
N VAL A 72 -1.11 1.31 14.24
CA VAL A 72 -0.31 0.40 15.06
C VAL A 72 0.70 -0.35 14.19
N LEU A 73 1.94 -0.43 14.70
CA LEU A 73 3.03 -1.14 14.05
C LEU A 73 3.17 -2.57 14.60
N GLU A 74 2.50 -3.52 13.95
CA GLU A 74 2.62 -4.96 14.22
C GLU A 74 3.98 -5.56 13.80
N LYS A 75 4.24 -6.81 14.19
CA LYS A 75 5.52 -7.50 13.90
C LYS A 75 5.60 -7.94 12.43
N GLU A 76 4.45 -8.24 11.87
CA GLU A 76 4.19 -8.70 10.51
C GLU A 76 4.62 -7.61 9.52
N HIS A 77 4.33 -6.35 9.84
CA HIS A 77 4.75 -5.18 9.08
C HIS A 77 6.28 -4.97 9.02
N LEU A 78 7.04 -5.59 9.92
CA LEU A 78 8.51 -5.51 9.97
C LEU A 78 9.20 -6.64 9.20
N LYS A 79 8.45 -7.64 8.75
CA LYS A 79 9.02 -8.67 7.87
C LYS A 79 9.38 -8.02 6.54
N VAL A 80 10.54 -8.38 6.00
CA VAL A 80 10.93 -7.94 4.65
C VAL A 80 9.95 -8.60 3.68
N SER A 81 9.00 -7.82 3.18
CA SER A 81 8.06 -8.27 2.16
C SER A 81 8.81 -8.44 0.84
N THR A 82 8.59 -9.55 0.15
CA THR A 82 9.16 -9.84 -1.16
C THR A 82 9.13 -8.66 -2.16
N PRO A 83 8.05 -7.86 -2.30
CA PRO A 83 8.06 -6.70 -3.21
C PRO A 83 9.08 -5.61 -2.85
N VAL A 84 9.56 -5.56 -1.60
CA VAL A 84 10.66 -4.68 -1.13
C VAL A 84 12.02 -5.32 -1.41
N SER A 85 12.11 -6.64 -1.59
CA SER A 85 13.36 -7.35 -1.88
C SER A 85 13.62 -7.51 -3.38
N ASP A 86 12.56 -7.77 -4.14
CA ASP A 86 12.59 -7.83 -5.59
C ASP A 86 11.39 -7.05 -6.14
N PRO A 87 11.59 -5.78 -6.50
CA PRO A 87 10.52 -4.98 -7.06
C PRO A 87 10.13 -5.45 -8.48
N ASN A 88 10.90 -6.31 -9.14
CA ASN A 88 10.66 -6.76 -10.52
C ASN A 88 10.16 -8.21 -10.63
N ALA A 89 10.09 -8.96 -9.53
CA ALA A 89 9.60 -10.33 -9.56
C ALA A 89 8.12 -10.43 -9.98
N GLN A 90 7.83 -11.42 -10.83
CA GLN A 90 6.51 -11.69 -11.38
C GLN A 90 5.70 -12.58 -10.41
N GLY A 91 4.38 -12.33 -10.27
CA GLY A 91 3.48 -13.19 -9.48
C GLY A 91 3.06 -12.66 -8.09
N HIS A 92 3.30 -11.38 -7.79
CA HIS A 92 2.99 -10.78 -6.49
C HIS A 92 1.52 -10.34 -6.30
N ARG A 93 0.55 -11.16 -6.71
CA ARG A 93 -0.87 -10.80 -6.65
C ARG A 93 -1.37 -10.42 -5.24
N ASP A 94 -0.75 -10.92 -4.17
CA ASP A 94 -1.28 -10.79 -2.80
C ASP A 94 -0.33 -10.16 -1.75
N SER A 95 0.86 -9.71 -2.13
CA SER A 95 1.79 -9.11 -1.16
C SER A 95 1.45 -7.64 -0.88
N THR A 96 0.47 -7.43 -0.01
CA THR A 96 0.12 -6.09 0.47
C THR A 96 1.28 -5.52 1.28
N LEU A 97 1.87 -4.42 0.78
CA LEU A 97 2.86 -3.66 1.52
C LEU A 97 2.25 -3.13 2.81
N ALA A 98 3.03 -3.13 3.90
CA ALA A 98 2.59 -2.52 5.15
C ALA A 98 2.16 -1.06 4.92
N TRP A 99 1.12 -0.62 5.63
CA TRP A 99 0.50 0.71 5.47
C TRP A 99 1.52 1.87 5.50
N PHE A 100 2.60 1.73 6.27
CA PHE A 100 3.61 2.76 6.37
C PHE A 100 4.47 2.88 5.12
N TRP A 101 4.42 1.99 4.12
CA TRP A 101 5.15 2.16 2.85
C TRP A 101 4.42 3.10 1.89
N THR A 102 3.09 3.15 1.95
CA THR A 102 2.26 3.97 1.05
C THR A 102 1.96 5.37 1.60
N MET A 103 2.39 5.68 2.83
CA MET A 103 2.21 7.03 3.36
C MET A 103 3.18 8.02 2.72
N ASP A 104 2.63 9.14 2.28
CA ASP A 104 3.38 10.34 1.92
C ASP A 104 4.04 10.95 3.18
N VAL A 105 5.25 10.48 3.46
CA VAL A 105 6.16 11.03 4.47
C VAL A 105 7.32 11.75 3.74
N GLN A 106 7.14 12.03 2.45
CA GLN A 106 8.23 12.29 1.49
C GLN A 106 8.54 13.77 1.26
N ARG A 107 7.79 14.72 1.83
CA ARG A 107 8.06 16.15 1.55
C ARG A 107 9.47 16.62 1.89
N ASP A 108 10.16 16.00 2.86
CA ASP A 108 11.43 16.53 3.38
C ASP A 108 12.58 15.50 3.52
N ALA A 109 12.46 14.28 2.97
CA ALA A 109 13.44 13.22 3.25
C ALA A 109 14.22 12.79 2.01
N GLU A 110 15.56 12.85 2.08
CA GLU A 110 16.47 12.34 1.04
C GLU A 110 16.20 10.84 0.80
N LEU A 111 15.63 10.52 -0.35
CA LEU A 111 15.48 9.14 -0.80
C LEU A 111 16.79 8.71 -1.45
N ASN A 112 17.34 7.58 -1.04
CA ASN A 112 18.44 6.97 -1.79
C ASN A 112 17.94 6.42 -3.14
N ASP A 113 18.87 6.22 -4.08
CA ASP A 113 18.59 5.77 -5.45
C ASP A 113 17.69 4.51 -5.48
N TRP A 114 18.01 3.53 -4.64
CA TRP A 114 17.24 2.30 -4.52
C TRP A 114 15.80 2.53 -4.02
N MET A 115 15.59 3.40 -3.04
CA MET A 115 14.25 3.75 -2.54
C MET A 115 13.43 4.44 -3.62
N SER A 116 14.04 5.35 -4.39
CA SER A 116 13.40 6.03 -5.51
C SER A 116 12.91 5.03 -6.57
N GLU A 117 13.76 4.06 -6.95
CA GLU A 117 13.38 3.00 -7.89
C GLU A 117 12.29 2.08 -7.33
N PHE A 118 12.35 1.73 -6.04
CA PHE A 118 11.29 0.97 -5.38
C PHE A 118 9.93 1.70 -5.44
N TYR A 119 9.89 3.00 -5.10
CA TYR A 119 8.66 3.79 -5.17
C TYR A 119 8.16 3.98 -6.60
N ARG A 120 9.07 4.18 -7.57
CA ARG A 120 8.72 4.26 -8.98
C ARG A 120 8.08 2.96 -9.48
N GLY A 121 8.67 1.80 -9.16
CA GLY A 121 8.10 0.49 -9.51
C GLY A 121 6.78 0.20 -8.80
N HIS A 122 6.64 0.62 -7.54
CA HIS A 122 5.38 0.53 -6.81
C HIS A 122 4.30 1.40 -7.44
N TRP A 123 4.59 2.67 -7.75
CA TRP A 123 3.67 3.59 -8.40
C TRP A 123 3.19 3.08 -9.76
N LEU A 124 4.10 2.56 -10.61
CA LEU A 124 3.74 2.00 -11.91
C LEU A 124 2.73 0.85 -11.79
N ARG A 125 2.89 -0.03 -10.80
CA ARG A 125 1.95 -1.14 -10.56
C ARG A 125 0.59 -0.68 -10.08
N THR A 126 0.57 0.25 -9.11
CA THR A 126 -0.68 0.82 -8.60
C THR A 126 -1.43 1.55 -9.72
N LYS A 127 -0.70 2.26 -10.59
CA LYS A 127 -1.27 2.89 -11.78
C LYS A 127 -1.84 1.86 -12.74
N ALA A 128 -1.08 0.80 -13.10
CA ALA A 128 -1.57 -0.24 -13.99
C ALA A 128 -2.81 -0.99 -13.45
N LEU A 129 -2.89 -1.19 -12.13
CA LEU A 129 -4.09 -1.75 -11.48
C LEU A 129 -5.28 -0.79 -11.60
N LYS A 130 -5.08 0.50 -11.34
CA LYS A 130 -6.12 1.53 -11.49
C LYS A 130 -6.61 1.61 -12.93
N ASP A 131 -5.69 1.70 -13.89
CA ASP A 131 -6.02 1.84 -15.32
C ASP A 131 -6.86 0.62 -15.78
N ARG A 132 -6.50 -0.60 -15.36
CA ARG A 132 -7.32 -1.80 -15.65
C ARG A 132 -8.70 -1.78 -14.99
N TRP A 133 -8.78 -1.37 -13.72
CA TRP A 133 -10.08 -1.23 -13.05
C TRP A 133 -10.98 -0.23 -13.79
N GLU A 134 -10.41 0.86 -14.30
CA GLU A 134 -11.14 1.84 -15.12
C GLU A 134 -11.60 1.22 -16.46
N GLU A 135 -10.78 0.41 -17.11
CA GLU A 135 -11.16 -0.37 -18.31
C GLU A 135 -12.30 -1.36 -18.02
N GLU A 136 -12.24 -2.10 -16.92
CA GLU A 136 -13.28 -3.07 -16.52
C GLU A 136 -14.60 -2.36 -16.21
N VAL A 137 -14.56 -1.23 -15.51
CA VAL A 137 -15.76 -0.42 -15.23
C VAL A 137 -16.37 0.11 -16.52
N GLU A 138 -15.57 0.60 -17.45
CA GLU A 138 -16.06 1.08 -18.75
C GLU A 138 -16.67 -0.05 -19.57
N HIS A 139 -16.00 -1.21 -19.63
CA HIS A 139 -16.54 -2.39 -20.30
C HIS A 139 -17.88 -2.83 -19.69
N LEU A 140 -17.99 -2.87 -18.35
CA LEU A 140 -19.24 -3.20 -17.66
C LEU A 140 -20.34 -2.17 -17.94
N ARG A 141 -20.02 -0.87 -17.98
CA ARG A 141 -20.97 0.18 -18.35
C ARG A 141 -21.51 0.00 -19.76
N VAL A 142 -20.63 -0.21 -20.74
CA VAL A 142 -21.02 -0.47 -22.13
C VAL A 142 -21.88 -1.73 -22.24
N THR A 143 -21.45 -2.82 -21.62
CA THR A 143 -22.17 -4.11 -21.67
C THR A 143 -23.54 -4.02 -21.00
N TYR A 144 -23.64 -3.35 -19.85
CA TYR A 144 -24.90 -3.12 -19.13
C TYR A 144 -25.88 -2.25 -19.95
N CYS A 145 -25.40 -1.16 -20.55
CA CYS A 145 -26.21 -0.31 -21.42
C CYS A 145 -26.71 -1.05 -22.67
N LEU A 146 -25.90 -1.96 -23.23
CA LEU A 146 -26.31 -2.80 -24.37
C LEU A 146 -27.31 -3.89 -23.98
N ALA A 147 -27.19 -4.46 -22.77
CA ALA A 147 -28.11 -5.50 -22.26
C ALA A 147 -29.45 -4.93 -21.76
N HIS A 148 -29.48 -3.64 -21.43
CA HIS A 148 -30.68 -2.92 -20.98
C HIS A 148 -30.88 -1.64 -21.80
N PRO A 149 -31.25 -1.75 -23.09
CA PRO A 149 -31.52 -0.59 -23.91
C PRO A 149 -32.72 0.17 -23.33
N ILE A 150 -32.53 1.45 -23.03
CA ILE A 150 -33.64 2.34 -22.65
C ILE A 150 -34.59 2.38 -23.85
N PRO A 151 -35.86 1.93 -23.71
CA PRO A 151 -36.76 1.88 -24.84
C PRO A 151 -37.01 3.29 -25.38
N ALA A 152 -36.74 3.47 -26.67
CA ALA A 152 -36.80 4.75 -27.39
C ALA A 152 -38.19 5.42 -27.44
N GLY A 153 -39.20 4.87 -26.74
CA GLY A 153 -40.58 5.36 -26.72
C GLY A 153 -40.90 6.43 -25.67
N GLN A 154 -39.93 6.87 -24.86
CA GLN A 154 -40.20 7.80 -23.75
C GLN A 154 -39.43 9.13 -23.87
N LEU A 155 -39.24 9.62 -25.09
CA LEU A 155 -38.79 11.01 -25.36
C LEU A 155 -39.93 11.82 -25.97
N SER A 156 -41.03 11.96 -25.24
CA SER A 156 -41.99 13.03 -25.50
C SER A 156 -42.73 13.37 -24.22
N LEU A 157 -42.08 14.09 -23.31
CA LEU A 157 -42.76 14.98 -22.36
C LEU A 157 -41.73 16.03 -21.91
N GLY A 158 -42.17 17.28 -21.95
CA GLY A 158 -41.34 18.48 -22.05
C GLY A 158 -40.28 18.69 -20.97
N LEU A 159 -39.31 19.54 -21.32
CA LEU A 159 -38.48 20.33 -20.41
C LEU A 159 -39.30 20.79 -19.19
N SER A 160 -39.21 20.07 -18.09
CA SER A 160 -39.68 20.51 -16.79
C SER A 160 -38.64 20.13 -15.75
N HIS A 161 -38.25 21.13 -14.97
CA HIS A 161 -37.30 21.07 -13.87
C HIS A 161 -37.78 20.07 -12.80
N SER A 162 -37.42 18.79 -12.92
CA SER A 162 -37.30 17.87 -11.79
C SER A 162 -36.68 16.55 -12.24
N TYR A 163 -35.36 16.45 -12.21
CA TYR A 163 -34.70 15.14 -12.31
C TYR A 163 -34.95 14.38 -11.01
N ARG A 164 -35.91 13.46 -10.99
CA ARG A 164 -36.05 12.46 -9.93
C ARG A 164 -35.37 11.19 -10.42
N SER A 165 -34.26 10.85 -9.77
CA SER A 165 -33.43 9.68 -10.07
C SER A 165 -34.27 8.39 -10.13
N PRO A 166 -34.13 7.53 -11.16
CA PRO A 166 -34.87 6.28 -11.28
C PRO A 166 -34.10 5.17 -10.55
N LEU A 167 -34.03 5.26 -9.22
CA LEU A 167 -33.72 4.10 -8.39
C LEU A 167 -35.04 3.59 -7.81
N PRO A 168 -35.58 2.45 -8.29
CA PRO A 168 -36.51 1.70 -7.47
C PRO A 168 -35.67 0.96 -6.42
N TRP A 169 -36.18 0.94 -5.20
CA TRP A 169 -35.66 0.24 -4.00
C TRP A 169 -34.78 1.09 -3.06
N PRO A 170 -35.34 1.53 -1.92
CA PRO A 170 -34.52 1.85 -0.76
C PRO A 170 -33.88 0.57 -0.23
N ILE A 171 -32.56 0.60 0.03
CA ILE A 171 -31.87 -0.41 0.83
C ILE A 171 -32.44 -0.32 2.25
N GLN A 172 -33.49 -1.08 2.51
CA GLN A 172 -34.06 -1.24 3.84
C GLN A 172 -33.23 -2.28 4.59
N HIS A 173 -32.45 -1.79 5.55
CA HIS A 173 -32.17 -2.38 6.86
C HIS A 173 -31.70 -3.85 6.93
N LEU A 174 -30.38 -4.03 7.11
CA LEU A 174 -29.87 -5.02 8.07
C LEU A 174 -30.07 -4.43 9.47
N GLN A 175 -31.06 -4.93 10.21
CA GLN A 175 -31.17 -4.73 11.66
C GLN A 175 -30.77 -6.02 12.39
N ALA A 176 -29.97 -5.80 13.43
CA ALA A 176 -29.65 -6.63 14.60
C ALA A 176 -28.84 -7.92 14.38
#